data_AF-A0A2E2YAW0-F1
#
_entry.id   AF-A0A2E2YAW0-F1
#
_cell.length_a   1.000
_cell.length_b   1.000
_cell.length_c   1.000
_cell.angle_alpha   90.00
_cell.angle_beta   90.00
_cell.angle_gamma   90.00
#
_symmetry.space_group_name_H-M   'P 1'
#
loop_
_entity.id
_entity.type
_entity.pdbx_description
1 polymer ?
#
loop_
_entity_poly.entity_id
_entity_poly.type
_entity_poly.pdbx_seq_one_letter_code
_entity_poly.pdbx_strand_id
1 'polypeptide(L)' 'MVKGSGVVGEQPILEPGTSFKYTSGTPLKTPSGVMVGFYEMADDKGAAFDVKVPAFSLDSPHQPRQLN' A
#
# COMPACT_ATOMS: atom_id res chain seq x y z
N MET A 1 -9.22 -2.92 -8.85
CA MET A 1 -8.07 -3.48 -8.11
C MET A 1 -6.82 -3.13 -8.90
N VAL A 2 -5.82 -2.51 -8.28
CA VAL A 2 -4.53 -2.21 -8.94
C VAL A 2 -3.59 -3.38 -8.63
N LYS A 3 -2.95 -3.93 -9.65
CA LYS A 3 -1.92 -4.98 -9.54
C LYS A 3 -0.77 -4.62 -10.47
N GLY A 4 0.47 -4.80 -10.01
CA GLY A 4 1.67 -4.52 -10.78
C GLY A 4 2.91 -5.10 -10.11
N SER A 5 3.99 -5.22 -10.87
CA SER A 5 5.28 -5.71 -10.35
C SER A 5 5.98 -4.60 -9.57
N GLY A 6 6.33 -4.90 -8.32
CA GLY A 6 7.06 -3.97 -7.46
C GLY A 6 6.24 -2.75 -7.03
N VAL A 7 6.95 -1.75 -6.50
CA VAL A 7 6.41 -0.46 -6.05
C VAL A 7 7.20 0.65 -6.72
N VAL A 8 6.52 1.63 -7.30
CA VAL A 8 7.15 2.75 -8.04
C VAL A 8 8.18 2.35 -9.11
N GLY A 9 8.08 1.12 -9.64
CA GLY A 9 9.02 0.56 -10.62
C GLY A 9 10.21 -0.20 -10.02
N GLU A 10 10.27 -0.32 -8.69
CA GLU A 10 11.34 -1.01 -7.96
C GLU A 10 10.83 -2.29 -7.28
N GLN A 11 11.71 -3.27 -7.15
CA GLN A 11 11.51 -4.48 -6.34
C GLN A 11 12.56 -4.50 -5.22
N PRO A 12 12.33 -3.76 -4.12
CA PRO A 12 13.32 -3.60 -3.07
C PRO A 12 13.56 -4.92 -2.32
N ILE A 13 14.83 -5.20 -2.01
CA ILE A 13 15.24 -6.28 -1.11
C ILE A 13 15.31 -5.70 0.30
N LEU A 14 14.60 -6.30 1.25
CA LEU A 14 14.58 -5.90 2.64
C LEU A 14 15.46 -6.82 3.47
N GLU A 15 16.67 -6.36 3.77
CA GLU A 15 17.54 -7.04 4.74
C GLU A 15 16.95 -6.94 6.16
N PRO A 16 17.25 -7.88 7.07
CA PRO A 16 16.78 -7.83 8.43
C PRO A 16 17.05 -6.48 9.12
N GLY A 17 15.99 -5.85 9.65
CA GLY A 17 16.07 -4.55 10.33
C GLY A 17 16.07 -3.32 9.41
N THR A 18 16.05 -3.52 8.08
CA THR A 18 15.96 -2.41 7.12
C THR A 18 14.51 -2.06 6.80
N SER A 19 14.33 -0.88 6.20
CA SER A 19 13.02 -0.44 5.74
C SER A 19 13.13 0.26 4.40
N PHE A 20 12.09 0.10 3.58
CA PHE A 20 11.91 0.82 2.33
C PHE A 20 10.67 1.70 2.44
N LYS A 21 10.78 2.97 2.02
CA LYS A 21 9.68 3.93 2.06
C LYS A 21 9.53 4.57 0.69
N TYR A 22 8.29 4.60 0.21
CA TYR A 22 7.93 5.27 -1.04
C TYR A 22 6.60 6.02 -0.88
N THR A 23 6.32 6.89 -1.83
CA THR A 23 5.05 7.62 -1.93
C THR A 23 4.43 7.35 -3.29
N SER A 24 3.15 6.98 -3.31
CA SER A 24 2.34 6.87 -4.53
C SER A 24 1.03 7.62 -4.34
N GLY A 25 0.28 7.79 -5.43
CA GLY A 25 -1.02 8.47 -5.42
C GLY A 25 -2.07 7.67 -6.17
N THR A 26 -3.32 7.75 -5.71
CA THR A 26 -4.48 7.23 -6.42
C THR A 26 -5.58 8.29 -6.48
N PRO A 27 -6.07 8.68 -7.67
CA PRO A 27 -7.15 9.64 -7.76
C PRO A 27 -8.48 8.98 -7.36
N LEU A 28 -9.23 9.62 -6.47
CA LEU A 28 -10.58 9.22 -6.10
C LEU A 28 -11.60 10.18 -6.72
N LYS A 29 -12.70 9.63 -7.24
CA LYS A 29 -13.86 10.42 -7.69
C LYS A 29 -14.74 10.88 -6.52
N THR A 30 -14.58 10.26 -5.36
CA THR A 30 -15.28 10.57 -4.12
C THR A 30 -14.35 11.31 -3.15
N PRO A 31 -14.88 12.20 -2.29
CA PRO A 31 -14.09 12.89 -1.27
C PRO A 31 -13.43 11.98 -0.22
N SER A 32 -13.95 10.77 -0.04
CA SER A 32 -13.40 9.75 0.85
C SER A 32 -13.38 8.37 0.19
N GLY A 33 -12.52 7.49 0.69
CA GLY A 33 -12.41 6.10 0.25
C GLY A 33 -11.58 5.26 1.22
N VAL A 34 -11.45 3.97 0.92
CA VAL A 34 -10.63 3.03 1.70
C VAL A 34 -9.65 2.34 0.77
N MET A 35 -8.39 2.24 1.19
CA MET A 35 -7.37 1.44 0.52
C MET A 35 -7.04 0.21 1.37
N VAL A 36 -6.97 -0.95 0.72
CA VAL A 36 -6.59 -2.24 1.31
C VAL A 36 -5.87 -3.06 0.24
N GLY A 37 -4.93 -3.92 0.64
CA GLY A 37 -4.21 -4.75 -0.31
C GLY A 37 -3.20 -5.67 0.36
N PHE A 38 -2.25 -6.14 -0.43
CA PHE A 38 -1.11 -6.93 0.03
C PHE A 38 0.06 -6.74 -0.93
N TYR A 39 1.26 -7.01 -0.44
CA TYR A 39 2.45 -7.22 -1.27
C TYR A 39 2.73 -8.71 -1.34
N GLU A 40 2.98 -9.20 -2.56
CA GLU A 40 3.58 -10.51 -2.75
C GLU A 40 5.10 -10.34 -2.59
N MET A 41 5.67 -11.04 -1.62
CA MET A 41 7.09 -11.02 -1.27
C MET A 41 7.70 -12.39 -1.54
N ALA A 42 9.01 -12.45 -1.69
CA ALA A 42 9.76 -13.71 -1.73
C ALA A 42 10.78 -13.74 -0.60
N ASP A 43 10.95 -14.89 0.05
CA ASP A 43 12.01 -15.09 1.03
C ASP A 43 13.39 -15.33 0.36
N ASP A 44 14.42 -15.52 1.17
CA ASP A 44 15.79 -15.80 0.72
C ASP A 44 15.93 -17.09 -0.11
N LYS A 45 14.94 -17.98 -0.03
CA LYS A 45 14.84 -19.24 -0.77
C LYS A 45 13.91 -19.14 -1.98
N GLY A 46 13.36 -17.96 -2.24
CA GLY A 46 12.42 -17.70 -3.33
C GLY A 46 10.99 -18.18 -3.06
N ALA A 47 10.65 -18.58 -1.84
CA ALA A 47 9.28 -18.94 -1.49
C ALA A 47 8.42 -17.67 -1.38
N ALA A 48 7.29 -17.66 -2.09
CA ALA A 48 6.38 -16.52 -2.11
C ALA A 48 5.50 -16.48 -0.84
N PHE A 49 5.28 -15.27 -0.31
CA PHE A 49 4.37 -15.03 0.80
C PHE A 49 3.73 -13.64 0.71
N ASP A 50 2.51 -13.52 1.26
CA ASP A 50 1.77 -12.26 1.22
C ASP A 50 1.93 -11.46 2.52
N VAL A 51 2.25 -10.18 2.38
CA VAL A 51 2.23 -9.20 3.48
C VAL A 51 1.02 -8.29 3.31
N LYS A 52 0.08 -8.36 4.25
CA LYS A 52 -1.16 -7.58 4.20
C LYS A 52 -0.88 -6.10 4.46
N VAL A 53 -1.50 -5.25 3.64
CA VAL A 53 -1.68 -3.82 3.91
C VAL A 53 -3.08 -3.64 4.51
N PRO A 54 -3.19 -3.35 5.82
CA PRO A 54 -4.49 -3.16 6.47
C PRO A 54 -5.30 -2.05 5.81
N ALA A 55 -6.63 -2.13 5.95
CA ALA A 55 -7.50 -1.08 5.43
C ALA A 55 -7.22 0.26 6.12
N PHE A 56 -7.01 1.32 5.33
CA PHE A 56 -6.87 2.69 5.84
C PHE A 56 -7.72 3.67 5.02
N SER A 57 -8.15 4.75 5.67
CA SER A 57 -9.03 5.76 5.07
C SER A 57 -8.23 6.77 4.25
N LEU A 58 -8.76 7.11 3.09
CA LEU A 58 -8.32 8.20 2.23
C LEU A 58 -9.36 9.31 2.34
N ASP A 59 -9.17 10.23 3.27
CA ASP A 59 -10.12 11.32 3.53
C ASP A 59 -9.59 12.65 2.97
N SER A 60 -10.46 13.40 2.29
CA SER A 60 -10.14 14.76 1.89
C SER A 60 -10.01 15.67 3.12
N PRO A 61 -8.92 16.46 3.25
CA PRO A 61 -8.76 17.41 4.35
C PRO A 61 -9.76 18.57 4.28
N HIS A 62 -10.45 18.74 3.15
CA HIS A 62 -11.43 19.80 2.92
C HIS A 62 -12.87 19.38 3.23
N GLN A 63 -13.09 18.14 3.68
CA GLN A 63 -14.40 17.69 4.12
C GLN A 63 -14.38 17.41 5.62
N PRO A 64 -15.28 18.04 6.42
CA PRO A 64 -15.35 17.74 7.84
C PRO A 64 -15.74 16.28 8.04
N ARG A 65 -14.96 15.54 8.85
CA ARG A 65 -15.33 14.20 9.32
C ARG A 65 -16.64 14.31 10.08
N GLN A 66 -17.74 13.83 9.51
CA GLN A 66 -18.95 13.54 10.28
C GLN A 66 -18.74 12.19 10.96
N LEU A 67 -18.35 12.22 12.23
CA LEU A 67 -18.53 11.10 13.14
C LEU A 67 -20.00 11.13 13.60
N ASN A 68 -20.76 10.09 13.25
CA ASN A 68 -22.09 9.83 13.81
C ASN A 68 -21.97 9.23 15.21
#